data_AF-A0A3D1DF27-F1
#
_entry.id   AF-A0A3D1DF27-F1
#
_cell.length_a   1.000
_cell.length_b   1.000
_cell.length_c   1.000
_cell.angle_alpha   90.00
_cell.angle_beta   90.00
_cell.angle_gamma   90.00
#
_symmetry.space_group_name_H-M   'P 1'
#
loop_
_entity.id
_entity.type
_entity.pdbx_description
1 polymer ?
#
loop_
_entity_poly.entity_id
_entity_poly.type
_entity_poly.pdbx_seq_one_letter_code
_entity_poly.pdbx_strand_id
1 'polypeptide(L)'
;MCDGALYWTGQQSSAGDHRSDTNIEAGGHRWVCRCGRNLYAVRSHHRSPRFTRDTGGLYSVHFAGHDLGPRHGPCDEMIEMSQRKLRVLGTLTCAIGVMLAGAGRAADQDKAAGTDKSELKALGLQYQLRELKEPRPNRVHVLRVDFSTGKIKPAVVVGKDPDGDGPAETTLTNPLELASGPSVLAFINTNPWDSFPDKNGRKNRSWYAGQPVDISGIAAFGGRVRSPAQANATSVWVDRRGRVRMGRVPGAGGKKEDVPESDRIVEAMAGFQQIVKAGSVVPAPGGAVHPRTAIGVDRSGMVMWLVVVDGRQSRFSEGMNVHELGRQMLELGCWNAMNMDGGGSSVMGLVSGKDGLRVINSPSDRRPFRRIRSAAESAARQVLRKQLRELVASGKRTRQDARKLYIEAFPPGRGGNQIRIRPLPMVLTIRKTKAPGG
;
A
#
# COMPACT_ATOMS: atom_id res chain seq x y z
N MET A 1 -21.23 17.45 30.17
CA MET A 1 -19.88 17.11 30.64
C MET A 1 -18.96 17.06 29.42
N CYS A 2 -18.07 18.04 29.24
CA CYS A 2 -17.04 17.98 28.20
C CYS A 2 -15.69 17.70 28.90
N ASP A 3 -15.07 16.54 28.66
CA ASP A 3 -13.68 16.26 29.05
C ASP A 3 -12.75 16.82 27.96
N GLY A 4 -12.14 17.97 28.23
CA GLY A 4 -11.39 18.75 27.25
C GLY A 4 -9.90 18.40 27.17
N ALA A 5 -9.44 18.06 25.96
CA ALA A 5 -8.07 18.30 25.52
C ALA A 5 -8.10 19.22 24.28
N LEU A 6 -7.45 20.38 24.37
CA LEU A 6 -7.25 21.32 23.26
C LEU A 6 -5.99 20.93 22.48
N TYR A 7 -6.07 20.89 21.15
CA TYR A 7 -4.91 20.65 20.29
C TYR A 7 -4.64 21.87 19.41
N TRP A 8 -3.39 22.37 19.45
CA TRP A 8 -2.87 23.36 18.51
C TRP A 8 -2.41 22.67 17.23
N THR A 9 -2.86 23.14 16.06
CA THR A 9 -2.39 22.65 14.76
C THR A 9 -1.71 23.78 13.99
N GLY A 10 -0.47 24.12 14.37
CA GLY A 10 0.38 25.01 13.58
C GLY A 10 1.50 24.24 12.88
N GLN A 11 1.71 24.53 11.59
CA GLN A 11 2.87 24.05 10.83
C GLN A 11 4.15 24.72 11.35
N GLN A 12 5.15 23.93 11.75
CA GLN A 12 6.55 24.37 11.78
C GLN A 12 7.14 24.16 10.38
N SER A 13 7.42 25.26 9.67
CA SER A 13 8.33 25.28 8.52
C SER A 13 9.74 25.62 9.01
N SER A 14 10.71 24.84 8.57
CA SER A 14 12.15 24.99 8.84
C SER A 14 12.81 26.11 8.02
N ALA A 15 13.91 26.61 8.58
CA ALA A 15 15.09 27.24 7.96
C ALA A 15 15.19 28.78 7.95
N GLY A 16 16.31 29.27 8.50
CA GLY A 16 17.31 29.96 7.70
C GLY A 16 17.29 31.49 7.72
N ASP A 17 18.27 32.04 8.42
CA ASP A 17 18.72 33.44 8.41
C ASP A 17 18.89 34.00 6.99
N HIS A 18 18.22 35.12 6.68
CA HIS A 18 18.81 36.30 6.03
C HIS A 18 17.78 37.44 5.87
N ARG A 19 18.25 38.64 6.21
CA ARG A 19 17.59 39.95 6.24
C ARG A 19 16.97 40.39 4.90
N SER A 20 15.73 40.88 4.93
CA SER A 20 15.33 42.27 4.64
C SER A 20 13.81 42.40 4.46
N ASP A 21 13.28 43.55 4.89
CA ASP A 21 11.88 43.84 5.17
C ASP A 21 10.89 43.69 4.00
N THR A 22 9.70 43.14 4.27
CA THR A 22 8.39 43.69 3.88
C THR A 22 7.20 42.84 4.42
N ASN A 23 6.19 43.54 4.92
CA ASN A 23 4.96 43.11 5.61
C ASN A 23 4.33 41.74 5.24
N ILE A 24 4.01 40.94 6.27
CA ILE A 24 3.00 39.86 6.21
C ILE A 24 1.88 40.19 7.20
N GLU A 25 0.75 40.69 6.70
CA GLU A 25 -0.54 40.66 7.38
C GLU A 25 -1.30 39.36 7.05
N ALA A 26 -1.89 38.75 8.08
CA ALA A 26 -3.10 37.89 8.12
C ALA A 26 -2.96 36.70 9.10
N GLY A 27 -2.96 36.99 10.40
CA GLY A 27 -3.01 35.97 11.46
C GLY A 27 -4.44 35.57 11.83
N GLY A 28 -4.98 34.52 11.23
CA GLY A 28 -6.23 33.89 11.66
C GLY A 28 -5.97 32.60 12.45
N HIS A 29 -6.20 32.60 13.76
CA HIS A 29 -6.05 31.39 14.58
C HIS A 29 -7.31 30.52 14.48
N ARG A 30 -7.13 29.22 14.17
CA ARG A 30 -8.20 28.20 14.23
C ARG A 30 -8.04 27.36 15.48
N TRP A 31 -9.10 27.30 16.27
CA TRP A 31 -9.20 26.44 17.45
C TRP A 31 -10.23 25.37 17.18
N VAL A 32 -10.00 24.16 17.67
CA VAL A 32 -10.94 23.03 17.55
C VAL A 32 -11.25 22.53 18.95
N CYS A 33 -12.53 22.56 19.32
CA CYS A 33 -13.01 22.02 20.59
C CYS A 33 -13.83 20.76 20.34
N ARG A 34 -13.63 19.75 21.19
CA ARG A 34 -14.38 18.50 21.15
C ARG A 34 -15.33 18.47 22.34
N CYS A 35 -16.62 18.34 22.08
CA CYS A 35 -17.59 17.98 23.12
C CYS A 35 -18.35 16.72 22.68
N GLY A 36 -18.15 15.64 23.43
CA GLY A 36 -18.65 14.31 23.05
C GLY A 36 -18.07 13.79 21.73
N ARG A 37 -18.94 13.37 20.81
CA ARG A 37 -18.56 12.86 19.47
C ARG A 37 -18.42 13.95 18.40
N ASN A 38 -18.72 15.21 18.73
CA ASN A 38 -18.73 16.31 17.77
C ASN A 38 -17.48 17.18 17.90
N LEU A 39 -17.01 17.69 16.75
CA LEU A 39 -15.88 18.62 16.63
C LEU A 39 -16.40 19.97 16.15
N TYR A 40 -16.05 21.03 16.87
CA TYR A 40 -16.45 22.40 16.56
C TYR A 40 -15.20 23.24 16.24
N ALA A 41 -15.20 23.89 15.07
CA ALA A 41 -14.12 24.78 14.65
C ALA A 41 -14.50 26.24 14.96
N VAL A 42 -13.65 26.94 15.71
CA VAL A 42 -13.84 28.34 16.08
C VAL A 42 -12.74 29.18 15.44
N ARG A 43 -13.12 30.28 14.79
CA ARG A 43 -12.21 31.22 14.13
C ARG A 43 -12.24 32.53 14.91
N SER A 44 -11.10 32.92 15.49
CA SER A 44 -10.96 34.21 16.20
C SER A 44 -9.92 35.08 15.51
N HIS A 45 -10.17 36.40 15.47
CA HIS A 45 -9.24 37.41 14.96
C HIS A 45 -8.44 38.12 16.08
N HIS A 46 -8.63 37.76 17.35
CA HIS A 46 -7.89 38.34 18.49
C HIS A 46 -7.34 37.28 19.46
N ARG A 47 -6.29 37.67 20.21
CA ARG A 47 -5.46 36.82 21.10
C ARG A 47 -6.32 36.03 22.11
N SER A 48 -5.90 34.78 22.33
CA SER A 48 -6.24 33.79 23.36
C SER A 48 -7.51 34.02 24.23
N PRO A 49 -8.52 33.14 24.18
CA PRO A 49 -9.62 33.18 25.17
C PRO A 49 -9.13 32.86 26.59
N ARG A 50 -9.63 33.57 27.61
CA ARG A 50 -9.49 33.22 29.03
C ARG A 50 -10.71 32.43 29.49
N PHE A 51 -10.48 31.35 30.24
CA PHE A 51 -11.54 30.53 30.84
C PHE A 51 -11.47 30.66 32.36
N THR A 52 -12.59 31.01 32.99
CA THR A 52 -12.75 31.01 34.45
C THR A 52 -13.72 29.89 34.86
N ARG A 53 -13.45 29.28 36.01
CA ARG A 53 -14.22 28.15 36.55
C ARG A 53 -15.16 28.69 37.63
N ASP A 54 -16.46 28.59 37.41
CA ASP A 54 -17.44 28.88 38.46
C ASP A 54 -17.71 27.64 39.32
N THR A 55 -18.16 27.90 40.55
CA THR A 55 -18.36 26.93 41.65
C THR A 55 -19.37 25.81 41.34
N GLY A 56 -20.07 25.86 40.21
CA GLY A 56 -20.96 24.81 39.70
C GLY A 56 -20.38 23.90 38.60
N GLY A 57 -19.11 24.04 38.22
CA GLY A 57 -18.47 23.14 37.24
C GLY A 57 -18.81 23.39 35.76
N LEU A 58 -19.39 24.55 35.43
CA LEU A 58 -19.58 25.03 34.06
C LEU A 58 -18.43 25.97 33.65
N TYR A 59 -17.96 25.86 32.40
CA TYR A 59 -16.99 26.78 31.82
C TYR A 59 -17.72 27.91 31.08
N SER A 60 -17.53 29.15 31.52
CA SER A 60 -17.96 30.36 30.83
C SER A 60 -16.82 30.91 29.95
N VAL A 61 -17.16 31.34 28.73
CA VAL A 61 -16.21 31.96 27.78
C VAL A 61 -16.50 33.45 27.74
N HIS A 62 -15.57 34.27 28.22
CA HIS A 62 -15.67 35.72 28.13
C HIS A 62 -14.88 36.24 26.94
N PHE A 63 -15.56 36.97 26.05
CA PHE A 63 -14.92 37.80 25.04
C PHE A 63 -14.82 39.22 25.62
N ALA A 64 -13.61 39.78 25.64
CA ALA A 64 -13.44 41.16 26.09
C ALA A 64 -14.10 42.11 25.07
N GLY A 65 -15.14 42.83 25.50
CA GLY A 65 -15.73 43.96 24.78
C GLY A 65 -17.22 43.81 24.49
N HIS A 66 -18.00 44.67 25.13
CA HIS A 66 -19.43 44.96 24.98
C HIS A 66 -20.46 44.06 25.69
N ASP A 67 -21.01 44.63 26.78
CA ASP A 67 -22.27 44.29 27.41
C ASP A 67 -23.44 44.38 26.41
N LEU A 68 -24.18 43.28 26.25
CA LEU A 68 -25.57 43.31 25.83
C LEU A 68 -26.34 42.36 26.76
N GLY A 69 -27.09 42.96 27.69
CA GLY A 69 -27.86 42.27 28.73
C GLY A 69 -29.03 41.41 28.20
N PRO A 70 -29.71 40.69 29.10
CA PRO A 70 -30.73 39.71 28.74
C PRO A 70 -32.04 40.41 28.34
N ARG A 71 -32.63 40.02 27.21
CA ARG A 71 -34.03 40.33 26.89
C ARG A 71 -34.86 39.04 26.91
N HIS A 72 -35.83 39.01 27.81
CA HIS A 72 -37.01 38.16 27.74
C HIS A 72 -38.15 38.91 27.03
N GLY A 73 -38.95 38.20 26.22
CA GLY A 73 -40.20 38.65 25.60
C GLY A 73 -40.73 37.63 24.56
N PRO A 74 -42.05 37.55 24.29
CA PRO A 74 -42.79 36.27 24.25
C PRO A 74 -43.48 35.90 22.91
N CYS A 75 -44.16 34.74 22.93
CA CYS A 75 -45.33 34.28 22.14
C CYS A 75 -45.21 33.78 20.68
N ASP A 76 -45.72 32.55 20.51
CA ASP A 76 -46.68 32.04 19.51
C ASP A 76 -46.61 32.48 18.03
N GLU A 77 -46.47 31.50 17.13
CA GLU A 77 -47.37 31.36 15.98
C GLU A 77 -47.31 29.94 15.38
N MET A 78 -48.48 29.30 15.28
CA MET A 78 -48.74 28.06 14.54
C MET A 78 -48.81 28.35 13.05
N ILE A 79 -48.27 27.47 12.19
CA ILE A 79 -48.86 27.22 10.87
C ILE A 79 -48.99 25.71 10.62
N GLU A 80 -50.24 25.33 10.43
CA GLU A 80 -50.81 24.04 10.09
C GLU A 80 -50.57 23.71 8.61
N MET A 81 -50.16 22.50 8.27
CA MET A 81 -50.26 21.96 6.90
C MET A 81 -50.80 20.53 6.92
N SER A 82 -52.14 20.47 6.96
CA SER A 82 -53.04 19.65 6.12
C SER A 82 -52.59 18.25 5.70
N GLN A 83 -53.25 17.25 6.30
CA GLN A 83 -53.36 15.90 5.75
C GLN A 83 -54.32 15.86 4.57
N ARG A 84 -53.93 15.21 3.45
CA ARG A 84 -54.86 14.40 2.64
C ARG A 84 -54.14 13.48 1.64
N LYS A 85 -54.54 12.20 1.74
CA LYS A 85 -54.59 11.14 0.72
C LYS A 85 -53.32 10.31 0.47
N LEU A 86 -53.32 9.09 1.01
CA LEU A 86 -53.31 7.87 0.17
C LEU A 86 -53.84 6.66 0.97
N ARG A 87 -54.99 6.12 0.55
CA ARG A 87 -55.39 4.73 0.81
C ARG A 87 -54.94 3.93 -0.42
N VAL A 88 -54.31 2.78 -0.24
CA VAL A 88 -54.78 1.45 -0.70
C VAL A 88 -53.90 0.36 -0.05
N LEU A 89 -54.61 -0.67 0.43
CA LEU A 89 -54.20 -1.86 1.16
C LEU A 89 -53.82 -3.01 0.20
N GLY A 90 -52.90 -3.89 0.62
CA GLY A 90 -52.61 -5.21 0.02
C GLY A 90 -51.20 -5.26 -0.59
N THR A 91 -50.27 -6.13 -0.21
CA THR A 91 -50.37 -7.53 0.24
C THR A 91 -49.14 -7.89 1.08
N LEU A 92 -49.43 -8.59 2.18
CA LEU A 92 -48.51 -9.09 3.20
C LEU A 92 -47.91 -10.44 2.75
N THR A 93 -46.86 -10.47 1.90
CA THR A 93 -46.20 -11.77 1.58
C THR A 93 -44.73 -11.73 1.12
N CYS A 94 -43.94 -10.70 1.41
CA CYS A 94 -42.50 -10.69 1.03
C CYS A 94 -41.48 -10.50 2.17
N ALA A 95 -41.91 -10.46 3.43
CA ALA A 95 -40.99 -10.16 4.54
C ALA A 95 -40.24 -11.39 5.13
N ILE A 96 -40.59 -12.63 4.77
CA ILE A 96 -39.94 -13.83 5.32
C ILE A 96 -38.94 -14.47 4.32
N GLY A 97 -39.03 -14.18 3.02
CA GLY A 97 -38.09 -14.68 2.01
C GLY A 97 -36.71 -13.98 1.98
N VAL A 98 -36.61 -12.75 2.50
CA VAL A 98 -35.38 -11.95 2.43
C VAL A 98 -34.43 -12.23 3.61
N MET A 99 -34.92 -12.77 4.73
CA MET A 99 -34.07 -13.19 5.86
C MET A 99 -33.42 -14.57 5.63
N LEU A 100 -34.09 -15.49 4.92
CA LEU A 100 -33.54 -16.82 4.61
C LEU A 100 -32.55 -16.82 3.42
N ALA A 101 -32.70 -15.89 2.46
CA ALA A 101 -31.73 -15.71 1.37
C ALA A 101 -30.42 -15.03 1.82
N GLY A 102 -30.47 -14.24 2.89
CA GLY A 102 -29.28 -13.61 3.50
C GLY A 102 -28.47 -14.57 4.37
N ALA A 103 -29.14 -15.41 5.16
CA ALA A 103 -28.50 -16.41 6.01
C ALA A 103 -27.85 -17.54 5.18
N GLY A 104 -28.48 -17.96 4.08
CA GLY A 104 -27.91 -18.94 3.15
C GLY A 104 -26.62 -18.46 2.50
N ARG A 105 -26.52 -17.19 2.09
CA ARG A 105 -25.31 -16.62 1.48
C ARG A 105 -24.16 -16.43 2.48
N ALA A 106 -24.45 -16.04 3.73
CA ALA A 106 -23.43 -15.90 4.76
C ALA A 106 -22.87 -17.28 5.17
N ALA A 107 -23.74 -18.28 5.38
CA ALA A 107 -23.33 -19.64 5.72
C ALA A 107 -22.58 -20.35 4.57
N ASP A 108 -22.94 -20.05 3.32
CA ASP A 108 -22.27 -20.61 2.13
C ASP A 108 -20.93 -19.90 1.84
N GLN A 109 -20.80 -18.60 2.15
CA GLN A 109 -19.52 -17.88 2.13
C GLN A 109 -18.56 -18.35 3.24
N ASP A 110 -19.06 -18.59 4.46
CA ASP A 110 -18.24 -19.09 5.56
C ASP A 110 -17.80 -20.55 5.33
N LYS A 111 -18.66 -21.39 4.74
CA LYS A 111 -18.28 -22.75 4.31
C LYS A 111 -17.26 -22.73 3.18
N ALA A 112 -17.46 -21.92 2.13
CA ALA A 112 -16.51 -21.83 1.02
C ALA A 112 -15.15 -21.24 1.45
N ALA A 113 -15.14 -20.24 2.34
CA ALA A 113 -13.91 -19.67 2.91
C ALA A 113 -13.20 -20.66 3.86
N GLY A 114 -13.96 -21.53 4.54
CA GLY A 114 -13.43 -22.64 5.33
C GLY A 114 -12.79 -23.74 4.48
N THR A 115 -13.45 -24.14 3.39
CA THR A 115 -12.94 -25.14 2.42
C THR A 115 -11.65 -24.69 1.76
N ASP A 116 -11.58 -23.42 1.32
CA ASP A 116 -10.40 -22.86 0.64
C ASP A 116 -9.17 -22.81 1.57
N LYS A 117 -9.36 -22.45 2.84
CA LYS A 117 -8.28 -22.51 3.85
C LYS A 117 -7.80 -23.94 4.10
N SER A 118 -8.72 -24.91 4.11
CA SER A 118 -8.39 -26.33 4.29
C SER A 118 -7.59 -26.87 3.09
N GLU A 119 -7.99 -26.52 1.87
CA GLU A 119 -7.30 -26.92 0.64
C GLU A 119 -5.90 -26.32 0.54
N LEU A 120 -5.74 -25.03 0.83
CA LEU A 120 -4.42 -24.39 0.87
C LEU A 120 -3.52 -25.04 1.91
N LYS A 121 -4.06 -25.34 3.11
CA LYS A 121 -3.32 -26.04 4.15
C LYS A 121 -2.90 -27.45 3.72
N ALA A 122 -3.75 -28.19 3.03
CA ALA A 122 -3.43 -29.52 2.49
C ALA A 122 -2.35 -29.49 1.39
N LEU A 123 -2.18 -28.36 0.70
CA LEU A 123 -1.08 -28.13 -0.25
C LEU A 123 0.22 -27.72 0.45
N GLY A 124 0.16 -27.24 1.70
CA GLY A 124 1.31 -26.75 2.46
C GLY A 124 1.33 -25.22 2.66
N LEU A 125 0.23 -24.51 2.36
CA LEU A 125 0.13 -23.06 2.53
C LEU A 125 -0.66 -22.71 3.79
N GLN A 126 -0.11 -21.85 4.63
CA GLN A 126 -0.79 -21.34 5.82
C GLN A 126 -0.65 -19.82 5.89
N TYR A 127 -1.77 -19.14 5.66
CA TYR A 127 -1.85 -17.69 5.73
C TYR A 127 -2.33 -17.21 7.10
N GLN A 128 -1.71 -16.15 7.60
CA GLN A 128 -2.10 -15.45 8.81
C GLN A 128 -1.96 -13.93 8.61
N LEU A 129 -2.97 -13.18 9.05
CA LEU A 129 -2.83 -11.75 9.30
C LEU A 129 -2.53 -11.54 10.78
N ARG A 130 -1.39 -10.91 11.11
CA ARG A 130 -1.07 -10.44 12.46
C ARG A 130 -1.31 -8.94 12.55
N GLU A 131 -2.20 -8.52 13.45
CA GLU A 131 -2.41 -7.11 13.77
C GLU A 131 -1.68 -6.79 15.07
N LEU A 132 -0.59 -6.02 14.96
CA LEU A 132 0.25 -5.60 16.07
C LEU A 132 -0.14 -4.18 16.49
N LYS A 133 -0.17 -3.92 17.80
CA LYS A 133 -0.46 -2.59 18.37
C LYS A 133 0.81 -1.83 18.74
N GLU A 134 1.83 -2.55 19.18
CA GLU A 134 3.11 -2.01 19.66
C GLU A 134 4.27 -2.37 18.72
N PRO A 135 5.28 -1.50 18.57
CA PRO A 135 5.36 -0.13 19.10
C PRO A 135 4.45 0.88 18.35
N ARG A 136 3.78 0.40 17.30
CA ARG A 136 2.85 1.14 16.46
C ARG A 136 1.89 0.16 15.76
N PRO A 137 0.69 0.61 15.34
CA PRO A 137 -0.22 -0.23 14.57
C PRO A 137 0.45 -0.77 13.31
N ASN A 138 0.44 -2.09 13.16
CA ASN A 138 1.01 -2.79 12.02
C ASN A 138 0.15 -3.98 11.61
N ARG A 139 -0.10 -4.11 10.30
CA ARG A 139 -0.72 -5.29 9.70
C ARG A 139 0.35 -6.08 8.96
N VAL A 140 0.63 -7.26 9.46
CA VAL A 140 1.66 -8.17 8.94
C VAL A 140 0.97 -9.37 8.31
N HIS A 141 1.05 -9.44 6.99
CA HIS A 141 0.56 -10.57 6.19
C HIS A 141 1.68 -11.62 6.13
N VAL A 142 1.41 -12.81 6.67
CA VAL A 142 2.38 -13.90 6.75
C VAL A 142 1.82 -15.09 5.99
N LEU A 143 2.57 -15.59 5.02
CA LEU A 143 2.30 -16.85 4.35
C LEU A 143 3.45 -17.81 4.63
N ARG A 144 3.21 -18.85 5.43
CA ARG A 144 4.10 -19.99 5.58
C ARG A 144 3.83 -20.97 4.45
N VAL A 145 4.89 -21.40 3.77
CA VAL A 145 4.85 -22.30 2.61
C VAL A 145 5.73 -23.50 2.90
N ASP A 146 5.16 -24.69 2.82
CA ASP A 146 5.81 -25.95 3.12
C ASP A 146 5.96 -26.80 1.84
N PHE A 147 7.20 -26.94 1.38
CA PHE A 147 7.51 -27.67 0.15
C PHE A 147 7.64 -29.18 0.35
N SER A 148 7.54 -29.68 1.59
CA SER A 148 7.72 -31.11 1.90
C SER A 148 6.71 -32.02 1.20
N THR A 149 5.53 -31.51 0.83
CA THR A 149 4.50 -32.28 0.13
C THR A 149 4.84 -32.55 -1.34
N GLY A 150 5.77 -31.79 -1.93
CA GLY A 150 6.07 -31.83 -3.37
C GLY A 150 4.93 -31.35 -4.29
N LYS A 151 3.78 -30.93 -3.74
CA LYS A 151 2.58 -30.49 -4.48
C LYS A 151 2.67 -29.04 -4.94
N ILE A 152 3.62 -28.29 -4.38
CA ILE A 152 3.82 -26.87 -4.67
C ILE A 152 5.31 -26.57 -4.85
N LYS A 153 5.61 -25.53 -5.60
CA LYS A 153 6.98 -25.04 -5.80
C LYS A 153 7.04 -23.52 -5.93
N PRO A 154 8.16 -22.89 -5.54
CA PRO A 154 8.43 -21.50 -5.88
C PRO A 154 8.76 -21.38 -7.37
N ALA A 155 8.40 -20.25 -7.98
CA ALA A 155 8.80 -19.89 -9.34
C ALA A 155 8.88 -18.38 -9.48
N VAL A 156 10.01 -17.89 -9.98
CA VAL A 156 10.22 -16.49 -10.33
C VAL A 156 9.55 -16.21 -11.67
N VAL A 157 8.86 -15.06 -11.75
CA VAL A 157 8.31 -14.54 -13.00
C VAL A 157 8.87 -13.15 -13.22
N VAL A 158 9.49 -12.94 -14.37
CA VAL A 158 9.98 -11.65 -14.82
C VAL A 158 9.06 -11.14 -15.92
N GLY A 159 8.88 -9.82 -15.99
CA GLY A 159 8.15 -9.16 -17.06
C GLY A 159 8.82 -9.34 -18.42
N LYS A 160 8.19 -8.75 -19.44
CA LYS A 160 8.68 -8.86 -20.81
C LYS A 160 9.97 -8.07 -20.96
N ASP A 161 10.94 -8.71 -21.59
CA ASP A 161 12.16 -8.10 -22.13
C ASP A 161 11.81 -7.15 -23.30
N PRO A 162 12.03 -5.82 -23.15
CA PRO A 162 11.63 -4.84 -24.15
C PRO A 162 12.62 -4.67 -25.31
N ASP A 163 13.89 -5.01 -25.13
CA ASP A 163 14.98 -4.60 -26.03
C ASP A 163 16.02 -5.71 -26.31
N GLY A 164 15.83 -6.92 -25.79
CA GLY A 164 16.65 -8.09 -26.10
C GLY A 164 18.03 -8.00 -25.47
N ASP A 165 19.04 -7.72 -26.29
CA ASP A 165 20.43 -7.51 -25.83
C ASP A 165 20.67 -6.07 -25.36
N GLY A 166 19.62 -5.25 -25.33
CA GLY A 166 19.66 -3.90 -24.78
C GLY A 166 19.85 -3.89 -23.25
N PRO A 167 20.01 -2.69 -22.67
CA PRO A 167 20.31 -2.56 -21.25
C PRO A 167 19.12 -2.89 -20.34
N ALA A 168 17.87 -2.93 -20.85
CA ALA A 168 16.71 -3.16 -20.04
C ALA A 168 16.43 -4.66 -19.84
N GLU A 169 16.61 -5.14 -18.62
CA GLU A 169 16.37 -6.54 -18.33
C GLU A 169 14.88 -6.91 -18.35
N THR A 170 13.97 -5.94 -18.15
CA THR A 170 12.52 -6.16 -18.21
C THR A 170 11.74 -4.85 -18.30
N THR A 171 10.44 -4.98 -18.53
CA THR A 171 9.44 -3.94 -18.32
C THR A 171 8.68 -4.14 -17.02
N LEU A 172 8.17 -3.04 -16.46
CA LEU A 172 7.22 -3.10 -15.34
C LEU A 172 5.86 -3.62 -15.81
N THR A 173 5.29 -4.57 -15.09
CA THR A 173 3.99 -5.20 -15.41
C THR A 173 3.11 -5.22 -14.17
N ASN A 174 1.77 -5.26 -14.35
CA ASN A 174 0.88 -5.44 -13.21
C ASN A 174 1.23 -6.77 -12.51
N PRO A 175 1.45 -6.80 -11.18
CA PRO A 175 1.81 -8.04 -10.51
C PRO A 175 0.75 -9.15 -10.58
N LEU A 176 -0.54 -8.80 -10.68
CA LEU A 176 -1.59 -9.80 -10.92
C LEU A 176 -1.51 -10.41 -12.32
N GLU A 177 -1.04 -9.64 -13.30
CA GLU A 177 -0.79 -10.12 -14.66
C GLU A 177 0.44 -11.04 -14.70
N LEU A 178 1.54 -10.65 -14.04
CA LEU A 178 2.72 -11.51 -13.85
C LEU A 178 2.35 -12.84 -13.16
N ALA A 179 1.40 -12.81 -12.24
CA ALA A 179 0.96 -13.96 -11.46
C ALA A 179 -0.31 -14.66 -12.02
N SER A 180 -0.73 -14.35 -13.25
CA SER A 180 -2.02 -14.80 -13.81
C SER A 180 -2.10 -16.29 -14.17
N GLY A 181 -1.00 -17.03 -14.06
CA GLY A 181 -0.96 -18.46 -14.44
C GLY A 181 -1.93 -19.31 -13.62
N PRO A 182 -2.65 -20.27 -14.22
CA PRO A 182 -3.71 -21.04 -13.54
C PRO A 182 -3.20 -21.94 -12.40
N SER A 183 -1.90 -22.21 -12.35
CA SER A 183 -1.28 -22.97 -11.25
C SER A 183 -0.83 -22.09 -10.09
N VAL A 184 -0.89 -20.76 -10.20
CA VAL A 184 -0.43 -19.82 -9.17
C VAL A 184 -1.43 -19.76 -8.02
N LEU A 185 -0.92 -19.96 -6.81
CA LEU A 185 -1.66 -19.91 -5.55
C LEU A 185 -1.41 -18.61 -4.78
N ALA A 186 -0.18 -18.11 -4.85
CA ALA A 186 0.23 -16.90 -4.15
C ALA A 186 1.37 -16.22 -4.88
N PHE A 187 1.59 -14.93 -4.60
CA PHE A 187 2.79 -14.21 -5.03
C PHE A 187 3.18 -13.09 -4.07
N ILE A 188 4.45 -12.69 -4.13
CA ILE A 188 4.96 -11.44 -3.55
C ILE A 188 5.93 -10.73 -4.51
N ASN A 189 6.18 -9.45 -4.28
CA ASN A 189 7.29 -8.75 -4.94
C ASN A 189 8.67 -9.23 -4.44
N THR A 190 9.72 -9.02 -5.22
CA THR A 190 11.08 -9.46 -4.89
C THR A 190 12.14 -8.37 -5.06
N ASN A 191 12.89 -8.37 -6.17
CA ASN A 191 14.11 -7.60 -6.32
C ASN A 191 13.87 -6.09 -6.31
N PRO A 192 14.86 -5.30 -5.86
CA PRO A 192 14.95 -3.89 -6.20
C PRO A 192 15.23 -3.71 -7.70
N TRP A 193 14.93 -2.52 -8.20
CA TRP A 193 15.06 -2.18 -9.61
C TRP A 193 15.10 -0.65 -9.77
N ASP A 194 15.57 -0.18 -10.92
CA ASP A 194 15.56 1.25 -11.23
C ASP A 194 15.30 1.53 -12.72
N SER A 195 14.82 2.72 -13.02
CA SER A 195 14.72 3.22 -14.40
C SER A 195 16.06 3.71 -14.93
N PHE A 196 16.18 3.71 -16.26
CA PHE A 196 17.27 4.35 -16.96
C PHE A 196 17.23 5.88 -16.84
N PRO A 197 18.38 6.55 -16.76
CA PRO A 197 18.45 8.00 -16.84
C PRO A 197 18.09 8.50 -18.25
N ASP A 198 17.48 9.68 -18.34
CA ASP A 198 17.37 10.42 -19.60
C ASP A 198 18.73 10.98 -20.03
N LYS A 199 18.76 11.65 -21.19
CA LYS A 199 19.97 12.32 -21.72
C LYS A 199 20.60 13.35 -20.77
N ASN A 200 19.89 13.81 -19.75
CA ASN A 200 20.37 14.74 -18.73
C ASN A 200 20.71 14.03 -17.40
N GLY A 201 20.77 12.70 -17.38
CA GLY A 201 21.04 11.91 -16.18
C GLY A 201 19.83 11.72 -15.26
N ARG A 202 18.62 12.20 -15.62
CA ARG A 202 17.44 12.16 -14.74
C ARG A 202 16.68 10.85 -14.89
N LYS A 203 16.52 10.12 -13.79
CA LYS A 203 15.75 8.87 -13.74
C LYS A 203 14.25 9.12 -13.64
N ASN A 204 13.45 8.33 -14.36
CA ASN A 204 12.00 8.45 -14.35
C ASN A 204 11.36 7.72 -13.16
N ARG A 205 10.92 8.49 -12.16
CA ARG A 205 10.26 8.01 -10.94
C ARG A 205 8.74 7.86 -11.04
N SER A 206 8.17 8.12 -12.22
CA SER A 206 6.74 7.94 -12.46
C SER A 206 6.49 6.50 -12.90
N TRP A 207 6.39 5.57 -11.96
CA TRP A 207 6.27 4.15 -12.26
C TRP A 207 4.98 3.82 -13.07
N TYR A 208 5.12 3.21 -14.25
CA TYR A 208 4.00 2.80 -15.12
C TYR A 208 4.27 1.45 -15.82
N ALA A 209 3.20 0.76 -16.20
CA ALA A 209 3.30 -0.52 -16.90
C ALA A 209 3.91 -0.33 -18.30
N GLY A 210 4.86 -1.17 -18.68
CA GLY A 210 5.66 -1.05 -19.90
C GLY A 210 6.93 -0.20 -19.75
N GLN A 211 7.19 0.41 -18.58
CA GLN A 211 8.42 1.15 -18.36
C GLN A 211 9.63 0.19 -18.36
N PRO A 212 10.67 0.42 -19.18
CA PRO A 212 11.89 -0.39 -19.14
C PRO A 212 12.68 -0.07 -17.87
N VAL A 213 13.17 -1.13 -17.22
CA VAL A 213 13.91 -1.04 -15.96
C VAL A 213 15.05 -2.05 -15.92
N ASP A 214 16.03 -1.73 -15.08
CA ASP A 214 17.16 -2.58 -14.72
C ASP A 214 16.88 -3.24 -13.36
N ILE A 215 17.05 -4.56 -13.25
CA ILE A 215 16.87 -5.29 -11.99
C ILE A 215 18.18 -5.22 -11.21
N SER A 216 18.07 -4.88 -9.93
CA SER A 216 19.24 -4.87 -9.06
C SER A 216 19.45 -6.25 -8.44
N GLY A 217 20.48 -6.94 -8.93
CA GLY A 217 20.92 -8.24 -8.43
C GLY A 217 20.16 -9.41 -9.05
N ILE A 218 20.56 -10.63 -8.68
CA ILE A 218 20.20 -11.82 -9.45
C ILE A 218 18.69 -11.99 -9.66
N ALA A 219 18.30 -12.24 -10.91
CA ALA A 219 16.98 -12.73 -11.27
C ALA A 219 17.18 -13.95 -12.18
N ALA A 220 16.78 -15.13 -11.71
CA ALA A 220 16.84 -16.36 -12.49
C ALA A 220 15.53 -17.14 -12.39
N PHE A 221 15.13 -17.76 -13.50
CA PHE A 221 13.94 -18.58 -13.60
C PHE A 221 14.17 -19.76 -14.53
N GLY A 222 13.74 -20.97 -14.14
CA GLY A 222 14.00 -22.19 -14.91
C GLY A 222 15.49 -22.45 -15.20
N GLY A 223 16.40 -22.01 -14.33
CA GLY A 223 17.86 -22.13 -14.47
C GLY A 223 18.50 -21.16 -15.45
N ARG A 224 17.73 -20.23 -16.04
CA ARG A 224 18.22 -19.15 -16.90
C ARG A 224 18.36 -17.88 -16.08
N VAL A 225 19.51 -17.21 -16.20
CA VAL A 225 19.77 -15.93 -15.55
C VAL A 225 19.29 -14.82 -16.46
N ARG A 226 18.42 -13.95 -15.94
CA ARG A 226 17.98 -12.71 -16.59
C ARG A 226 18.77 -11.51 -16.13
N SER A 227 18.98 -11.41 -14.82
CA SER A 227 19.85 -10.41 -14.21
C SER A 227 20.97 -11.09 -13.44
N PRO A 228 22.24 -10.71 -13.61
CA PRO A 228 23.36 -11.39 -12.96
C PRO A 228 23.44 -11.11 -11.45
N ALA A 229 24.05 -12.04 -10.71
CA ALA A 229 24.39 -11.79 -9.31
C ALA A 229 25.49 -10.72 -9.22
N GLN A 230 25.31 -9.78 -8.30
CA GLN A 230 26.39 -8.88 -7.90
C GLN A 230 27.44 -9.65 -7.08
N ALA A 231 28.71 -9.29 -7.24
CA ALA A 231 29.80 -9.92 -6.51
C ALA A 231 29.57 -9.84 -4.99
N ASN A 232 29.69 -10.97 -4.29
CA ASN A 232 29.49 -11.09 -2.84
C ASN A 232 28.07 -10.79 -2.33
N ALA A 233 27.09 -10.57 -3.20
CA ALA A 233 25.72 -10.33 -2.77
C ALA A 233 25.10 -11.62 -2.19
N THR A 234 24.35 -11.44 -1.11
CA THR A 234 23.47 -12.50 -0.59
C THR A 234 22.19 -12.50 -1.42
N SER A 235 21.72 -13.67 -1.81
CA SER A 235 20.49 -13.86 -2.60
C SER A 235 19.64 -14.96 -2.00
N VAL A 236 18.38 -15.04 -2.42
CA VAL A 236 17.50 -16.18 -2.19
C VAL A 236 17.44 -16.99 -3.47
N TRP A 237 17.72 -18.28 -3.40
CA TRP A 237 17.74 -19.14 -4.58
C TRP A 237 17.22 -20.54 -4.27
N VAL A 238 16.78 -21.25 -5.29
CA VAL A 238 16.20 -22.60 -5.19
C VAL A 238 17.11 -23.55 -5.94
N ASP A 239 17.56 -24.60 -5.26
CA ASP A 239 18.40 -25.65 -5.84
C ASP A 239 17.57 -26.66 -6.66
N ARG A 240 18.22 -27.55 -7.42
CA ARG A 240 17.51 -28.58 -8.21
C ARG A 240 16.75 -29.59 -7.36
N ARG A 241 17.04 -29.69 -6.06
CA ARG A 241 16.29 -30.52 -5.11
C ARG A 241 15.05 -29.81 -4.57
N GLY A 242 14.77 -28.58 -5.02
CA GLY A 242 13.64 -27.78 -4.59
C GLY A 242 13.84 -27.10 -3.24
N ARG A 243 15.05 -27.10 -2.68
CA ARG A 243 15.33 -26.42 -1.40
C ARG A 243 15.61 -24.96 -1.63
N VAL A 244 15.02 -24.14 -0.78
CA VAL A 244 15.28 -22.71 -0.72
C VAL A 244 16.55 -22.47 0.10
N ARG A 245 17.47 -21.73 -0.48
CA ARG A 245 18.75 -21.35 0.09
C ARG A 245 18.85 -19.84 0.17
N MET A 246 19.61 -19.37 1.15
CA MET A 246 19.93 -17.96 1.32
C MET A 246 21.43 -17.81 1.54
N GLY A 247 22.08 -17.02 0.71
CA GLY A 247 23.53 -16.94 0.68
C GLY A 247 24.05 -16.48 -0.68
N ARG A 248 25.36 -16.64 -0.89
CA ARG A 248 25.97 -16.47 -2.20
C ARG A 248 25.38 -17.50 -3.16
N VAL A 249 25.13 -17.07 -4.40
CA VAL A 249 24.72 -17.98 -5.47
C VAL A 249 25.90 -18.85 -5.89
N PRO A 250 25.75 -20.18 -6.03
CA PRO A 250 26.81 -21.05 -6.53
C PRO A 250 27.29 -20.62 -7.91
N GLY A 251 28.62 -20.63 -8.12
CA GLY A 251 29.22 -20.24 -9.41
C GLY A 251 29.24 -18.73 -9.69
N ALA A 252 28.78 -17.87 -8.77
CA ALA A 252 28.91 -16.43 -8.92
C ALA A 252 30.39 -16.01 -8.94
N GLY A 253 30.90 -15.64 -10.13
CA GLY A 253 32.31 -15.29 -10.37
C GLY A 253 33.22 -16.47 -10.74
N GLY A 254 32.65 -17.66 -11.03
CA GLY A 254 33.40 -18.86 -11.46
C GLY A 254 32.74 -19.56 -12.66
N LYS A 255 33.25 -20.73 -13.06
CA LYS A 255 32.67 -21.51 -14.15
C LYS A 255 31.45 -22.29 -13.67
N LYS A 256 30.42 -22.42 -14.51
CA LYS A 256 29.16 -23.10 -14.17
C LYS A 256 29.35 -24.60 -13.96
N GLU A 257 30.35 -25.16 -14.61
CA GLU A 257 30.76 -26.57 -14.58
C GLU A 257 31.28 -26.97 -13.19
N ASP A 258 31.82 -26.01 -12.43
CA ASP A 258 32.35 -26.22 -11.08
C ASP A 258 31.25 -26.35 -10.01
N VAL A 259 29.99 -26.06 -10.36
CA VAL A 259 28.83 -26.20 -9.46
C VAL A 259 28.21 -27.58 -9.63
N PRO A 260 28.16 -28.41 -8.56
CA PRO A 260 27.48 -29.70 -8.58
C PRO A 260 26.07 -29.57 -9.15
N GLU A 261 25.65 -30.51 -10.00
CA GLU A 261 24.37 -30.39 -10.72
C GLU A 261 23.18 -30.21 -9.76
N SER A 262 23.20 -30.87 -8.60
CA SER A 262 22.17 -30.73 -7.58
C SER A 262 22.06 -29.33 -6.97
N ASP A 263 23.14 -28.57 -7.00
CA ASP A 263 23.27 -27.27 -6.35
C ASP A 263 23.13 -26.13 -7.37
N ARG A 264 22.95 -26.46 -8.65
CA ARG A 264 22.63 -25.49 -9.69
C ARG A 264 21.30 -24.80 -9.37
N ILE A 265 21.30 -23.48 -9.57
CA ILE A 265 20.10 -22.67 -9.38
C ILE A 265 19.01 -23.01 -10.40
N VAL A 266 17.77 -23.07 -9.93
CA VAL A 266 16.56 -23.13 -10.75
C VAL A 266 15.87 -21.78 -10.73
N GLU A 267 15.66 -21.23 -9.54
CA GLU A 267 15.06 -19.91 -9.33
C GLU A 267 16.03 -19.09 -8.49
N ALA A 268 16.16 -17.79 -8.75
CA ALA A 268 16.95 -16.90 -7.91
C ALA A 268 16.41 -15.48 -7.93
N MET A 269 16.53 -14.82 -6.79
CA MET A 269 16.10 -13.44 -6.56
C MET A 269 17.04 -12.77 -5.54
N ALA A 270 17.17 -11.46 -5.64
CA ALA A 270 17.96 -10.66 -4.70
C ALA A 270 17.06 -9.76 -3.86
N GLY A 271 17.59 -9.34 -2.71
CA GLY A 271 16.96 -8.35 -1.83
C GLY A 271 17.99 -7.29 -1.43
N PHE A 272 17.57 -6.34 -0.59
CA PHE A 272 18.45 -5.27 -0.13
C PHE A 272 19.44 -5.73 0.94
N GLN A 273 19.01 -6.60 1.86
CA GLN A 273 19.80 -6.94 3.03
C GLN A 273 19.35 -8.26 3.66
N GLN A 274 20.31 -9.10 4.08
CA GLN A 274 20.02 -10.22 4.98
C GLN A 274 19.73 -9.69 6.39
N ILE A 275 18.54 -9.97 6.91
CA ILE A 275 18.02 -9.43 8.18
C ILE A 275 18.01 -10.44 9.32
N VAL A 276 18.00 -11.73 8.99
CA VAL A 276 18.26 -12.83 9.93
C VAL A 276 19.33 -13.73 9.31
N LYS A 277 20.36 -14.04 10.09
CA LYS A 277 21.46 -14.92 9.69
C LYS A 277 21.72 -15.92 10.80
N ALA A 278 21.58 -17.20 10.46
CA ALA A 278 21.82 -18.31 11.38
C ALA A 278 21.11 -18.16 12.74
N GLY A 279 19.82 -17.78 12.72
CA GLY A 279 19.01 -17.60 13.92
C GLY A 279 19.23 -16.28 14.67
N SER A 280 20.03 -15.36 14.13
CA SER A 280 20.31 -14.06 14.76
C SER A 280 19.86 -12.89 13.89
N VAL A 281 19.24 -11.90 14.52
CA VAL A 281 18.89 -10.62 13.86
C VAL A 281 20.18 -9.86 13.55
N VAL A 282 20.34 -9.45 12.30
CA VAL A 282 21.57 -8.78 11.81
C VAL A 282 21.52 -7.25 11.92
N PRO A 283 20.43 -6.56 11.54
CA PRO A 283 20.38 -5.10 11.57
C PRO A 283 20.42 -4.57 13.01
N ALA A 284 21.11 -3.45 13.23
CA ALA A 284 21.04 -2.73 14.50
C ALA A 284 19.65 -2.09 14.71
N PRO A 285 19.22 -1.86 15.96
CA PRO A 285 17.96 -1.18 16.25
C PRO A 285 17.83 0.20 15.58
N GLY A 286 16.61 0.54 15.14
CA GLY A 286 16.28 1.85 14.56
C GLY A 286 16.18 1.86 13.04
N GLY A 287 16.20 3.07 12.46
CA GLY A 287 16.08 3.31 11.02
C GLY A 287 14.66 3.66 10.56
N ALA A 288 14.52 3.89 9.25
CA ALA A 288 13.30 4.38 8.65
C ALA A 288 12.16 3.33 8.66
N VAL A 289 10.95 3.79 8.99
CA VAL A 289 9.73 2.97 9.01
C VAL A 289 9.05 3.02 7.64
N HIS A 290 8.87 1.85 7.03
CA HIS A 290 8.26 1.70 5.70
C HIS A 290 7.42 0.42 5.62
N PRO A 291 6.52 0.30 4.61
CA PRO A 291 6.04 -1.00 4.17
C PRO A 291 7.24 -1.88 3.81
N ARG A 292 7.16 -3.16 4.17
CA ARG A 292 8.27 -4.11 3.98
C ARG A 292 7.78 -5.37 3.31
N THR A 293 8.67 -5.98 2.54
CA THR A 293 8.51 -7.35 2.06
C THR A 293 9.74 -8.14 2.51
N ALA A 294 9.53 -9.37 3.00
CA ALA A 294 10.62 -10.25 3.40
C ALA A 294 10.38 -11.68 2.94
N ILE A 295 11.48 -12.38 2.70
CA ILE A 295 11.50 -13.82 2.50
C ILE A 295 12.34 -14.44 3.61
N GLY A 296 11.78 -15.42 4.30
CA GLY A 296 12.46 -16.22 5.33
C GLY A 296 12.51 -17.68 4.94
N VAL A 297 13.50 -18.40 5.46
CA VAL A 297 13.67 -19.84 5.26
C VAL A 297 14.05 -20.51 6.56
N ASP A 298 13.64 -21.76 6.75
CA ASP A 298 14.05 -22.57 7.87
C ASP A 298 15.45 -23.18 7.63
N ARG A 299 15.96 -23.93 8.61
CA ARG A 299 17.30 -24.54 8.49
C ARG A 299 17.36 -25.60 7.39
N SER A 300 16.26 -26.28 7.09
CA SER A 300 16.21 -27.32 6.05
C SER A 300 16.12 -26.74 4.64
N GLY A 301 15.55 -25.54 4.49
CA GLY A 301 15.22 -24.94 3.20
C GLY A 301 13.91 -25.47 2.61
N MET A 302 13.12 -26.23 3.37
CA MET A 302 11.83 -26.78 2.93
C MET A 302 10.65 -25.92 3.34
N VAL A 303 10.84 -25.03 4.33
CA VAL A 303 9.81 -24.08 4.77
C VAL A 303 10.26 -22.67 4.44
N MET A 304 9.39 -21.94 3.76
CA MET A 304 9.57 -20.55 3.38
C MET A 304 8.48 -19.68 4.01
N TRP A 305 8.85 -18.50 4.49
CA TRP A 305 7.91 -17.46 4.91
C TRP A 305 7.95 -16.33 3.91
N LEU A 306 6.80 -16.00 3.34
CA LEU A 306 6.58 -14.77 2.59
C LEU A 306 5.87 -13.79 3.52
N VAL A 307 6.49 -12.63 3.76
CA VAL A 307 5.95 -11.64 4.70
C VAL A 307 5.81 -10.30 4.00
N VAL A 308 4.64 -9.68 4.13
CA VAL A 308 4.39 -8.30 3.72
C VAL A 308 3.83 -7.52 4.89
N VAL A 309 4.49 -6.42 5.22
CA VAL A 309 4.06 -5.44 6.24
C VAL A 309 3.47 -4.25 5.50
N ASP A 310 2.19 -3.96 5.72
CA ASP A 310 1.58 -2.73 5.23
C ASP A 310 2.24 -1.52 5.91
N GLY A 311 2.23 -0.35 5.27
CA GLY A 311 2.89 0.83 5.85
C GLY A 311 2.45 2.14 5.25
N ARG A 312 2.91 3.25 5.86
CA ARG A 312 2.55 4.64 5.48
C ARG A 312 1.04 4.92 5.59
N GLN A 313 0.33 4.20 6.45
CA GLN A 313 -1.10 4.34 6.66
C GLN A 313 -1.34 4.65 8.15
N SER A 314 -1.38 5.93 8.48
CA SER A 314 -1.53 6.40 9.87
C SER A 314 -2.70 5.71 10.56
N ARG A 315 -2.47 5.19 11.77
CA ARG A 315 -3.45 4.48 12.62
C ARG A 315 -3.98 3.15 12.05
N PHE A 316 -3.52 2.70 10.89
CA PHE A 316 -3.93 1.43 10.28
C PHE A 316 -2.76 0.47 10.15
N SER A 317 -1.68 0.90 9.48
CA SER A 317 -0.41 0.18 9.42
C SER A 317 0.69 1.18 9.11
N GLU A 318 1.54 1.47 10.08
CA GLU A 318 2.58 2.49 9.93
C GLU A 318 3.81 1.97 9.18
N GLY A 319 4.09 0.67 9.34
CA GLY A 319 5.22 -0.04 8.75
C GLY A 319 6.24 -0.46 9.81
N MET A 320 7.35 -1.00 9.34
CA MET A 320 8.47 -1.43 10.19
C MET A 320 9.81 -0.85 9.70
N ASN A 321 10.71 -0.62 10.64
CA ASN A 321 12.13 -0.55 10.32
C ASN A 321 12.71 -1.96 10.09
N VAL A 322 13.94 -2.03 9.59
CA VAL A 322 14.54 -3.31 9.15
C VAL A 322 14.85 -4.22 10.34
N HIS A 323 15.18 -3.67 11.50
CA HIS A 323 15.41 -4.44 12.73
C HIS A 323 14.11 -5.03 13.29
N GLU A 324 13.03 -4.24 13.35
CA GLU A 324 11.69 -4.72 13.73
C GLU A 324 11.25 -5.88 12.81
N LEU A 325 11.45 -5.75 11.50
CA LEU A 325 11.19 -6.82 10.53
C LEU A 325 12.06 -8.05 10.80
N GLY A 326 13.36 -7.87 11.07
CA GLY A 326 14.26 -8.97 11.43
C GLY A 326 13.79 -9.74 12.68
N ARG A 327 13.37 -9.04 13.73
CA ARG A 327 12.79 -9.66 14.93
C ARG A 327 11.51 -10.43 14.61
N GLN A 328 10.62 -9.86 13.80
CA GLN A 328 9.41 -10.54 13.35
C GLN A 328 9.72 -11.83 12.55
N MET A 329 10.70 -11.80 11.66
CA MET A 329 11.10 -13.00 10.91
C MET A 329 11.69 -14.08 11.83
N LEU A 330 12.49 -13.68 12.84
CA LEU A 330 13.02 -14.61 13.83
C LEU A 330 11.90 -15.23 14.69
N GLU A 331 10.94 -14.43 15.17
CA GLU A 331 9.76 -14.90 15.92
C GLU A 331 8.92 -15.90 15.12
N LEU A 332 8.84 -15.73 13.79
CA LEU A 332 8.14 -16.66 12.91
C LEU A 332 8.88 -18.00 12.72
N GLY A 333 10.10 -18.13 13.23
CA GLY A 333 10.92 -19.35 13.15
C GLY A 333 11.91 -19.37 11.98
N CYS A 334 12.17 -18.23 11.34
CA CYS A 334 13.12 -18.19 10.22
C CYS A 334 14.56 -18.37 10.73
N TRP A 335 15.30 -19.30 10.12
CA TRP A 335 16.74 -19.47 10.35
C TRP A 335 17.56 -18.42 9.60
N ASN A 336 17.15 -18.10 8.37
CA ASN A 336 17.65 -16.96 7.61
C ASN A 336 16.48 -16.16 7.04
N ALA A 337 16.64 -14.85 6.91
CA ALA A 337 15.65 -13.99 6.27
C ALA A 337 16.31 -12.82 5.55
N MET A 338 15.67 -12.36 4.48
CA MET A 338 16.10 -11.26 3.64
C MET A 338 14.99 -10.21 3.51
N ASN A 339 15.37 -8.95 3.66
CA ASN A 339 14.53 -7.81 3.31
C ASN A 339 14.57 -7.61 1.79
N MET A 340 13.41 -7.70 1.16
CA MET A 340 13.20 -7.54 -0.28
C MET A 340 12.89 -6.07 -0.62
N ASP A 341 12.55 -5.77 -1.88
CA ASP A 341 12.02 -4.45 -2.23
C ASP A 341 10.76 -4.13 -1.41
N GLY A 342 10.62 -2.88 -0.97
CA GLY A 342 9.61 -2.48 -0.01
C GLY A 342 8.81 -1.27 -0.47
N GLY A 343 8.22 -0.56 0.50
CA GLY A 343 7.49 0.67 0.21
C GLY A 343 6.30 0.44 -0.72
N GLY A 344 6.22 1.21 -1.81
CA GLY A 344 5.12 1.10 -2.77
C GLY A 344 5.11 -0.20 -3.57
N SER A 345 6.21 -0.95 -3.55
CA SER A 345 6.33 -2.25 -4.21
C SER A 345 5.76 -3.40 -3.36
N SER A 346 5.60 -3.20 -2.04
CA SER A 346 5.13 -4.24 -1.12
C SER A 346 3.72 -4.70 -1.46
N VAL A 347 3.63 -5.93 -1.97
CA VAL A 347 2.37 -6.56 -2.37
C VAL A 347 2.41 -8.05 -2.10
N MET A 348 1.29 -8.59 -1.62
CA MET A 348 1.03 -10.03 -1.53
C MET A 348 -0.30 -10.34 -2.20
N GLY A 349 -0.29 -11.34 -3.07
CA GLY A 349 -1.51 -11.95 -3.58
C GLY A 349 -1.66 -13.39 -3.13
N LEU A 350 -2.90 -13.81 -2.95
CA LEU A 350 -3.30 -15.15 -2.55
C LEU A 350 -4.64 -15.50 -3.20
N VAL A 351 -4.79 -16.74 -3.63
CA VAL A 351 -6.09 -17.25 -4.11
C VAL A 351 -7.10 -17.23 -2.96
N SER A 352 -8.35 -16.87 -3.28
CA SER A 352 -9.43 -16.78 -2.31
C SER A 352 -10.72 -17.34 -2.90
N GLY A 353 -10.89 -18.66 -2.79
CA GLY A 353 -12.07 -19.39 -3.20
C GLY A 353 -12.46 -19.10 -4.65
N LYS A 354 -13.73 -18.76 -4.86
CA LYS A 354 -14.29 -18.48 -6.20
C LYS A 354 -13.76 -17.20 -6.85
N ASP A 355 -13.17 -16.28 -6.07
CA ASP A 355 -12.68 -14.99 -6.57
C ASP A 355 -11.32 -15.10 -7.26
N GLY A 356 -10.67 -16.27 -7.20
CA GLY A 356 -9.34 -16.50 -7.76
C GLY A 356 -8.24 -15.71 -7.03
N LEU A 357 -7.14 -15.46 -7.74
CA LEU A 357 -5.98 -14.76 -7.21
C LEU A 357 -6.26 -13.26 -7.03
N ARG A 358 -6.11 -12.76 -5.80
CA ARG A 358 -6.29 -11.32 -5.49
C ARG A 358 -5.21 -10.79 -4.57
N VAL A 359 -4.99 -9.48 -4.60
CA VAL A 359 -4.13 -8.80 -3.62
C VAL A 359 -4.83 -8.78 -2.26
N ILE A 360 -4.12 -9.20 -1.21
CA ILE A 360 -4.69 -9.35 0.14
C ILE A 360 -4.17 -8.33 1.14
N ASN A 361 -3.02 -7.71 0.88
CA ASN A 361 -2.51 -6.60 1.67
C ASN A 361 -3.07 -5.28 1.17
N SER A 362 -2.73 -4.16 1.83
CA SER A 362 -3.11 -2.85 1.35
C SER A 362 -1.88 -2.03 0.90
N PRO A 363 -1.57 -2.05 -0.41
CA PRO A 363 -0.40 -1.38 -0.96
C PRO A 363 -0.32 0.10 -0.55
N SER A 364 0.89 0.61 -0.29
CA SER A 364 1.05 2.00 0.19
C SER A 364 0.83 3.05 -0.88
N ASP A 365 0.98 2.67 -2.16
CA ASP A 365 0.74 3.56 -3.31
C ASP A 365 -0.77 3.72 -3.58
N ARG A 366 -1.58 3.94 -2.52
CA ARG A 366 -3.00 4.27 -2.58
C ARG A 366 -3.20 5.66 -3.16
N ARG A 367 -2.88 5.86 -4.42
CA ARG A 367 -3.44 7.00 -5.16
C ARG A 367 -4.82 6.54 -5.63
N PRO A 368 -5.92 7.27 -5.33
CA PRO A 368 -7.19 7.02 -6.01
C PRO A 368 -6.89 6.99 -7.50
N PHE A 369 -7.48 6.04 -8.23
CA PHE A 369 -7.23 5.85 -9.66
C PHE A 369 -7.40 7.19 -10.37
N ARG A 370 -6.28 7.88 -10.61
CA ARG A 370 -6.26 9.03 -11.48
C ARG A 370 -6.14 8.42 -12.85
N ARG A 371 -7.23 8.49 -13.62
CA ARG A 371 -7.28 8.07 -15.03
C ARG A 371 -5.91 8.34 -15.66
N ILE A 372 -5.22 7.28 -16.08
CA ILE A 372 -3.96 7.43 -16.81
C ILE A 372 -4.30 8.21 -18.06
N ARG A 373 -3.69 9.38 -18.21
CA ARG A 373 -3.93 10.27 -19.34
C ARG A 373 -3.15 9.72 -20.52
N SER A 374 -3.76 9.67 -21.69
CA SER A 374 -3.00 9.43 -22.92
C SER A 374 -1.98 10.54 -23.14
N ALA A 375 -0.97 10.28 -23.97
CA ALA A 375 -0.02 11.31 -24.41
C ALA A 375 -0.77 12.49 -25.05
N ALA A 376 -1.80 12.20 -25.86
CA ALA A 376 -2.67 13.20 -26.48
C ALA A 376 -3.42 14.06 -25.45
N GLU A 377 -4.03 13.46 -24.41
CA GLU A 377 -4.70 14.24 -23.35
C GLU A 377 -3.70 15.11 -22.58
N SER A 378 -2.49 14.60 -22.32
CA SER A 378 -1.45 15.34 -21.61
C SER A 378 -0.97 16.55 -22.41
N ALA A 379 -0.78 16.39 -23.72
CA ALA A 379 -0.45 17.48 -24.64
C ALA A 379 -1.58 18.53 -24.70
N ALA A 380 -2.83 18.10 -24.89
CA ALA A 380 -3.98 19.01 -24.94
C ALA A 380 -4.14 19.84 -23.65
N ARG A 381 -3.92 19.22 -22.48
CA ARG A 381 -3.94 19.92 -21.20
C ARG A 381 -2.80 20.93 -21.05
N GLN A 382 -1.61 20.64 -21.58
CA GLN A 382 -0.49 21.59 -21.56
C GLN A 382 -0.80 22.82 -22.42
N VAL A 383 -1.31 22.60 -23.64
CA VAL A 383 -1.73 23.68 -24.55
C VAL A 383 -2.78 24.56 -23.89
N LEU A 384 -3.87 23.97 -23.39
CA LEU A 384 -4.95 24.75 -22.76
C LEU A 384 -4.47 25.52 -21.53
N ARG A 385 -3.59 24.94 -20.70
CA ARG A 385 -3.00 25.65 -19.55
C ARG A 385 -2.12 26.83 -19.97
N LYS A 386 -1.43 26.73 -21.10
CA LYS A 386 -0.62 27.84 -21.61
C LYS A 386 -1.53 28.99 -22.06
N GLN A 387 -2.52 28.68 -22.90
CA GLN A 387 -3.50 29.65 -23.39
C GLN A 387 -4.27 30.34 -22.25
N LEU A 388 -4.76 29.57 -21.27
CA LEU A 388 -5.47 30.12 -20.12
C LEU A 388 -4.58 31.02 -19.24
N ARG A 389 -3.29 30.71 -19.12
CA ARG A 389 -2.34 31.57 -18.39
C ARG A 389 -2.09 32.88 -19.12
N GLU A 390 -1.96 32.85 -20.43
CA GLU A 390 -1.81 34.05 -21.27
C GLU A 390 -3.07 34.95 -21.20
N LEU A 391 -4.26 34.35 -21.20
CA LEU A 391 -5.52 35.08 -21.03
C LEU A 391 -5.67 35.71 -19.64
N VAL A 392 -5.18 35.02 -18.60
CA VAL A 392 -5.15 35.59 -17.25
C VAL A 392 -4.12 36.72 -17.13
N ALA A 393 -2.92 36.53 -17.71
CA ALA A 393 -1.86 37.53 -17.67
C ALA A 393 -2.21 38.80 -18.45
N SER A 394 -2.96 38.68 -19.56
CA SER A 394 -3.44 39.81 -20.35
C SER A 394 -4.72 40.45 -19.82
N GLY A 395 -5.22 40.02 -18.65
CA GLY A 395 -6.46 40.55 -18.04
C GLY A 395 -7.75 40.15 -18.76
N LYS A 396 -7.67 39.42 -19.88
CA LYS A 396 -8.83 38.98 -20.67
C LYS A 396 -9.71 37.95 -19.96
N ARG A 397 -9.20 37.28 -18.91
CA ARG A 397 -9.96 36.35 -18.06
C ARG A 397 -9.50 36.39 -16.61
N THR A 398 -10.41 36.11 -15.69
CA THR A 398 -10.03 35.91 -14.29
C THR A 398 -9.43 34.50 -14.08
N ARG A 399 -8.69 34.32 -12.97
CA ARG A 399 -8.19 33.00 -12.55
C ARG A 399 -9.32 32.01 -12.30
N GLN A 400 -10.48 32.49 -11.85
CA GLN A 400 -11.65 31.67 -11.55
C GLN A 400 -12.30 31.16 -12.83
N ASP A 401 -12.43 32.00 -13.85
CA ASP A 401 -12.93 31.62 -15.18
C ASP A 401 -12.00 30.64 -15.89
N ALA A 402 -10.69 30.89 -15.83
CA ALA A 402 -9.69 29.98 -16.38
C ALA A 402 -9.76 28.59 -15.70
N ARG A 403 -9.98 28.56 -14.38
CA ARG A 403 -10.17 27.31 -13.65
C ARG A 403 -11.45 26.58 -14.06
N LYS A 404 -12.56 27.31 -14.23
CA LYS A 404 -13.85 26.76 -14.68
C LYS A 404 -13.70 26.11 -16.06
N LEU A 405 -13.15 26.84 -17.03
CA LEU A 405 -12.90 26.33 -18.38
C LEU A 405 -11.98 25.11 -18.41
N TYR A 406 -10.92 25.11 -17.59
CA TYR A 406 -10.04 23.96 -17.50
C TYR A 406 -10.75 22.71 -16.95
N ILE A 407 -11.65 22.88 -15.99
CA ILE A 407 -12.44 21.79 -15.40
C ILE A 407 -13.51 21.32 -16.38
N GLU A 408 -14.16 22.22 -17.12
CA GLU A 408 -15.14 21.86 -18.16
C GLU A 408 -14.50 21.10 -19.32
N ALA A 409 -13.35 21.56 -19.83
CA ALA A 409 -12.61 20.88 -20.89
C ALA A 409 -12.04 19.53 -20.42
N PHE A 410 -11.79 19.39 -19.11
CA PHE A 410 -11.16 18.21 -18.55
C PHE A 410 -11.71 17.85 -17.16
N PRO A 411 -12.96 17.34 -17.09
CA PRO A 411 -13.62 17.05 -15.83
C PRO A 411 -12.79 16.06 -15.00
N PRO A 412 -12.74 16.23 -13.67
CA PRO A 412 -12.10 15.25 -12.81
C PRO A 412 -12.80 13.91 -13.03
N GLY A 413 -12.07 12.92 -13.50
CA GLY A 413 -12.62 11.57 -13.69
C GLY A 413 -13.14 11.04 -12.37
N ARG A 414 -14.37 10.51 -12.36
CA ARG A 414 -14.85 9.62 -11.29
C ARG A 414 -14.08 8.30 -11.45
N GLY A 415 -12.85 8.25 -10.95
CA GLY A 415 -12.11 7.00 -10.86
C GLY A 415 -12.85 6.09 -9.90
N GLY A 416 -13.21 4.88 -10.36
CA GLY A 416 -13.65 3.82 -9.44
C GLY A 416 -12.60 3.57 -8.36
N ASN A 417 -13.02 2.96 -7.25
CA ASN A 417 -12.20 2.64 -6.07
C ASN A 417 -11.06 1.62 -6.33
N GLN A 418 -10.51 1.53 -7.55
CA GLN A 418 -9.37 0.69 -7.84
C GLN A 418 -8.11 1.25 -7.18
N ILE A 419 -7.58 0.49 -6.22
CA ILE A 419 -6.27 0.71 -5.62
C ILE A 419 -5.23 0.53 -6.73
N ARG A 420 -4.43 1.57 -7.01
CA ARG A 420 -3.34 1.47 -7.98
C ARG A 420 -2.19 0.65 -7.35
N ILE A 421 -2.08 -0.62 -7.73
CA ILE A 421 -0.92 -1.44 -7.40
C ILE A 421 0.26 -0.97 -8.26
N ARG A 422 1.44 -0.81 -7.66
CA ARG A 422 2.65 -0.47 -8.41
C ARG A 422 2.98 -1.61 -9.38
N PRO A 423 3.22 -1.32 -10.68
CA PRO A 423 3.71 -2.34 -11.59
C PRO A 423 5.15 -2.71 -11.23
N LEU A 424 5.49 -3.99 -11.34
CA LEU A 424 6.74 -4.58 -10.88
C LEU A 424 7.49 -5.24 -12.04
N PRO A 425 8.83 -5.31 -11.98
CA PRO A 425 9.61 -6.04 -12.97
C PRO A 425 9.45 -7.56 -12.84
N MET A 426 9.21 -8.04 -11.61
CA MET A 426 9.15 -9.46 -11.31
C MET A 426 8.42 -9.73 -10.00
N VAL A 427 7.98 -10.98 -9.85
CA VAL A 427 7.36 -11.51 -8.63
C VAL A 427 7.89 -12.93 -8.36
N LEU A 428 7.89 -13.32 -7.09
CA LEU A 428 7.97 -14.73 -6.71
C LEU A 428 6.55 -15.27 -6.61
N THR A 429 6.27 -16.37 -7.29
CA THR A 429 5.00 -17.09 -7.22
C THR A 429 5.15 -18.42 -6.51
N ILE A 430 4.11 -18.86 -5.81
CA ILE A 430 3.95 -20.24 -5.33
C ILE A 430 2.95 -20.92 -6.25
N ARG A 431 3.33 -22.05 -6.84
CA ARG A 431 2.55 -22.74 -7.86
C ARG A 431 2.30 -24.19 -7.50
N LYS A 432 1.14 -24.72 -7.89
CA LYS A 432 0.93 -26.18 -7.94
C LYS A 432 1.98 -26.81 -8.88
N THR A 433 2.61 -27.89 -8.46
CA THR A 433 3.41 -28.72 -9.36
C THR A 433 2.48 -29.40 -10.37
N LYS A 434 2.92 -29.55 -11.62
CA LYS A 434 2.18 -30.42 -12.55
C LYS A 434 2.24 -31.84 -11.98
N ALA A 435 1.11 -32.54 -11.96
CA ALA A 435 1.12 -33.98 -11.71
C ALA A 435 2.08 -34.63 -12.74
N PRO A 436 2.97 -35.53 -12.33
CA PRO A 436 3.79 -36.25 -13.28
C PRO A 436 2.89 -37.11 -14.18
N GLY A 437 2.79 -36.75 -15.47
CA GLY A 437 2.16 -37.54 -16.53
C GLY A 437 0.63 -37.67 -16.44
N GLY A 438 -0.06 -36.89 -17.27
CA GLY A 438 -1.43 -37.19 -17.73
C GLY A 438 -1.43 -37.13 -19.25
#